data_AF-A0A944HXW6-F1
#
_entry.id   AF-A0A944HXW6-F1
#
_cell.length_a   1.000
_cell.length_b   1.000
_cell.length_c   1.000
_cell.angle_alpha   90.00
_cell.angle_beta   90.00
_cell.angle_gamma   90.00
#
_symmetry.space_group_name_H-M   'P 1'
#
loop_
_entity.id
_entity.type
_entity.pdbx_description
1 polymer ?
#
loop_
_entity_poly.entity_id
_entity_poly.type
_entity_poly.pdbx_seq_one_letter_code
_entity_poly.pdbx_strand_id
1 'polypeptide(L)'
;MTDLEVDTALADLSVPLAVRAVWQLLSESDVRLDEAIALDVPDVELADRLIVFHDTKEGGTYEAGITSATAHQLAELIGSRPSGPVFTMGTRRLRKEEAAARFREITGKSVHALRFTRQARRHRGNARPQLVERAAPVKEAAEPA
;
A
#
# COMPACT_ATOMS: atom_id res chain seq x y z
N MET A 1 0.97 0.46 19.46
CA MET A 1 -0.38 0.63 18.86
C MET A 1 -1.20 -0.56 19.29
N THR A 2 -2.43 -0.35 19.76
CA THR A 2 -3.37 -1.45 20.02
C THR A 2 -4.18 -1.77 18.76
N ASP A 3 -4.72 -2.98 18.67
CA ASP A 3 -5.57 -3.37 17.53
C ASP A 3 -6.83 -2.48 17.47
N LEU A 4 -7.42 -2.15 18.62
CA LEU A 4 -8.58 -1.25 18.71
C LEU A 4 -8.30 0.17 18.16
N GLU A 5 -7.12 0.73 18.40
CA GLU A 5 -6.73 2.05 17.87
C GLU A 5 -6.63 2.03 16.34
N VAL A 6 -6.12 0.92 15.79
CA VAL A 6 -6.03 0.73 14.33
C VAL A 6 -7.43 0.58 13.75
N ASP A 7 -8.24 -0.30 14.31
CA ASP A 7 -9.62 -0.54 13.85
C ASP A 7 -10.45 0.75 13.90
N THR A 8 -10.30 1.55 14.96
CA THR A 8 -10.99 2.86 15.08
C THR A 8 -10.57 3.81 13.97
N ALA A 9 -9.26 3.93 13.69
CA ALA A 9 -8.77 4.80 12.63
C ALA A 9 -9.20 4.33 11.23
N LEU A 10 -9.29 3.02 11.01
CA LEU A 10 -9.74 2.41 9.75
C LEU A 10 -11.26 2.50 9.54
N ALA A 11 -12.03 2.57 10.63
CA ALA A 11 -13.47 2.73 10.61
C ALA A 11 -13.94 4.19 10.48
N ASP A 12 -13.05 5.18 10.65
CA ASP A 12 -13.40 6.60 10.58
C ASP A 12 -13.72 7.04 9.14
N LEU A 13 -15.01 7.08 8.81
CA LEU A 13 -15.48 7.46 7.48
C LEU A 13 -15.26 8.93 7.11
N SER A 14 -14.87 9.79 8.07
CA SER A 14 -14.43 11.16 7.75
C SER A 14 -13.07 11.18 7.04
N VAL A 15 -12.31 10.09 7.16
CA VAL A 15 -11.03 9.91 6.48
C VAL A 15 -11.27 9.33 5.07
N PRO A 16 -10.72 9.95 4.02
CA PRO A 16 -10.87 9.45 2.66
C PRO A 16 -10.37 8.01 2.51
N LEU A 17 -11.06 7.22 1.70
CA LEU A 17 -10.78 5.80 1.49
C LEU A 17 -9.31 5.54 1.13
N ALA A 18 -8.71 6.38 0.27
CA ALA A 18 -7.31 6.24 -0.14
C ALA A 18 -6.35 6.28 1.06
N VAL A 19 -6.61 7.14 2.05
CA VAL A 19 -5.77 7.25 3.25
C VAL A 19 -5.97 6.04 4.16
N ARG A 20 -7.23 5.61 4.36
CA ARG A 20 -7.54 4.42 5.17
C ARG A 20 -6.97 3.14 4.55
N ALA A 21 -7.01 3.01 3.23
CA ALA A 21 -6.44 1.86 2.53
C ALA A 21 -4.91 1.80 2.64
N VAL A 22 -4.20 2.95 2.63
CA VAL A 22 -2.76 2.99 2.95
C VAL A 22 -2.51 2.50 4.38
N TRP A 23 -3.32 2.93 5.35
CA TRP A 23 -3.16 2.49 6.73
C TRP A 23 -3.45 1.00 6.89
N GLN A 24 -4.49 0.50 6.22
CA GLN A 24 -4.82 -0.93 6.18
C GLN A 24 -3.61 -1.72 5.69
N LEU A 25 -3.04 -1.32 4.55
CA LEU A 25 -1.91 -1.99 3.93
C LEU A 25 -0.66 -1.99 4.85
N LEU A 26 -0.36 -0.86 5.50
CA LEU A 26 0.72 -0.75 6.47
C LEU A 26 0.49 -1.57 7.76
N SER A 27 -0.77 -1.80 8.12
CA SER A 27 -1.14 -2.57 9.31
C SER A 27 -1.06 -4.07 9.09
N GLU A 28 -1.25 -4.54 7.85
CA GLU A 28 -1.25 -5.96 7.51
C GLU A 28 0.05 -6.42 6.84
N SER A 29 0.89 -5.52 6.36
CA SER A 29 2.18 -5.84 5.74
C SER A 29 3.34 -5.10 6.41
N ASP A 30 4.57 -5.50 6.12
CA ASP A 30 5.78 -4.81 6.59
C ASP A 30 6.27 -3.73 5.61
N VAL A 31 5.40 -3.29 4.70
CA VAL A 31 5.73 -2.29 3.68
C VAL A 31 6.07 -0.95 4.32
N ARG A 32 7.00 -0.19 3.72
CA ARG A 32 7.26 1.20 4.11
C ARG A 32 6.16 2.12 3.57
N LEU A 33 5.91 3.24 4.24
CA LEU A 33 4.93 4.24 3.78
C LEU A 33 5.28 4.78 2.38
N ASP A 34 6.56 5.06 2.13
CA ASP A 34 7.01 5.54 0.81
C ASP A 34 6.74 4.53 -0.30
N GLU A 35 6.96 3.23 -0.02
CA GLU A 35 6.70 2.12 -0.94
C GLU A 35 5.20 1.94 -1.21
N ALA A 36 4.37 1.98 -0.17
CA ALA A 36 2.92 1.91 -0.31
C ALA A 36 2.37 3.09 -1.14
N ILE A 37 2.84 4.31 -0.86
CA ILE A 37 2.40 5.51 -1.59
C ILE A 37 2.86 5.47 -3.06
N ALA A 38 3.97 4.80 -3.37
CA ALA A 38 4.51 4.71 -4.72
C ALA A 38 3.74 3.73 -5.64
N LEU A 39 2.91 2.83 -5.09
CA LEU A 39 2.18 1.83 -5.88
C LEU A 39 1.39 2.43 -7.05
N ASP A 40 1.54 1.80 -8.21
CA ASP A 40 0.74 2.01 -9.40
C ASP A 40 -0.18 0.81 -9.66
N VAL A 41 -1.24 1.01 -10.45
CA VAL A 41 -2.21 -0.05 -10.76
C VAL A 41 -1.56 -1.36 -11.25
N PRO A 42 -0.52 -1.34 -12.12
CA PRO A 42 0.13 -2.57 -12.59
C PRO A 42 0.82 -3.39 -11.49
N ASP A 43 1.07 -2.79 -10.33
CA ASP A 43 1.70 -3.46 -9.18
C ASP A 43 0.70 -4.30 -8.36
N VAL A 44 -0.60 -4.17 -8.63
CA VAL A 44 -1.67 -4.79 -7.84
C VAL A 44 -2.37 -5.90 -8.62
N GLU A 45 -2.15 -7.13 -8.17
CA GLU A 45 -2.78 -8.34 -8.72
C GLU A 45 -3.99 -8.71 -7.84
N LEU A 46 -5.13 -8.06 -8.10
CA LEU A 46 -6.35 -8.20 -7.28
C LEU A 46 -6.89 -9.64 -7.23
N ALA A 47 -6.77 -10.40 -8.32
CA ALA A 47 -7.25 -11.78 -8.41
C ALA A 47 -6.45 -12.71 -7.49
N ASP A 48 -5.13 -12.54 -7.48
CA ASP A 48 -4.21 -13.33 -6.66
C ASP A 48 -4.01 -12.76 -5.25
N ARG A 49 -4.63 -11.61 -4.97
CA ARG A 49 -4.48 -10.85 -3.71
C ARG A 49 -3.02 -10.63 -3.38
N LEU A 50 -2.30 -10.10 -4.36
CA LEU A 50 -0.87 -9.90 -4.32
C LEU A 50 -0.52 -8.47 -4.75
N ILE A 51 0.50 -7.91 -4.11
CA ILE A 51 1.06 -6.62 -4.49
C ILE A 51 2.56 -6.79 -4.69
N VAL A 52 3.08 -6.20 -5.77
CA VAL A 52 4.50 -6.08 -6.04
C VAL A 52 4.99 -4.72 -5.55
N PHE A 53 5.87 -4.73 -4.56
CA PHE A 53 6.50 -3.51 -4.05
C PHE A 53 7.90 -3.36 -4.62
N HIS A 54 8.32 -2.11 -4.78
CA HIS A 54 9.69 -1.77 -5.13
C HIS A 54 10.48 -1.46 -3.85
N ASP A 55 11.56 -2.20 -3.56
CA ASP A 55 12.34 -1.94 -2.36
C ASP A 55 13.12 -0.62 -2.51
N THR A 56 12.74 0.36 -1.69
CA THR A 56 13.34 1.70 -1.73
C THR A 56 14.76 1.78 -1.17
N LYS A 57 15.20 0.75 -0.45
CA LYS A 57 16.49 0.71 0.26
C LYS A 57 17.49 -0.21 -0.44
N GLU A 58 17.06 -1.43 -0.77
CA GLU A 58 17.93 -2.48 -1.33
C GLU A 58 17.86 -2.55 -2.85
N GLY A 59 16.85 -1.93 -3.45
CA GLY A 59 16.55 -2.07 -4.87
C GLY A 59 15.85 -3.40 -5.19
N GLY A 60 15.26 -3.49 -6.38
CA GLY A 60 14.49 -4.65 -6.83
C GLY A 60 13.03 -4.61 -6.38
N THR A 61 12.36 -5.75 -6.54
CA THR A 61 10.94 -5.90 -6.22
C THR A 61 10.69 -7.05 -5.25
N TYR A 62 9.66 -6.95 -4.42
CA TYR A 62 9.21 -8.04 -3.58
C TYR A 62 7.69 -8.14 -3.58
N GLU A 63 7.18 -9.35 -3.39
CA GLU A 63 5.74 -9.59 -3.37
C GLU A 63 5.21 -9.68 -1.94
N ALA A 64 4.01 -9.17 -1.70
CA ALA A 64 3.27 -9.38 -0.45
C ALA A 64 1.81 -9.75 -0.73
N GLY A 65 1.33 -10.78 -0.03
CA GLY A 65 -0.09 -11.14 -0.04
C GLY A 65 -0.92 -10.19 0.82
N ILE A 66 -2.10 -9.83 0.32
CA ILE A 66 -3.06 -8.94 1.00
C ILE A 66 -4.34 -9.67 1.41
N THR A 67 -5.07 -9.10 2.35
CA THR A 67 -6.37 -9.66 2.75
C THR A 67 -7.44 -9.40 1.69
N SER A 68 -8.54 -10.17 1.73
CA SER A 68 -9.69 -9.92 0.85
C SER A 68 -10.31 -8.54 1.09
N ALA A 69 -10.25 -8.03 2.32
CA ALA A 69 -10.75 -6.70 2.66
C ALA A 69 -9.90 -5.61 1.97
N THR A 70 -8.58 -5.72 2.03
CA THR A 70 -7.67 -4.82 1.32
C THR A 70 -7.86 -4.91 -0.19
N ALA A 71 -7.94 -6.13 -0.75
CA ALA A 71 -8.18 -6.29 -2.19
C ALA A 71 -9.48 -5.59 -2.65
N HIS A 72 -10.54 -5.65 -1.85
CA HIS A 72 -11.79 -4.95 -2.15
C HIS A 72 -11.62 -3.42 -2.12
N GLN A 73 -10.95 -2.88 -1.10
CA GLN A 73 -10.65 -1.45 -1.01
C GLN A 73 -9.79 -0.95 -2.17
N LEU A 74 -8.79 -1.75 -2.57
CA LEU A 74 -7.95 -1.42 -3.72
C LEU A 74 -8.73 -1.48 -5.03
N ALA A 75 -9.61 -2.47 -5.21
CA ALA A 75 -10.50 -2.52 -6.37
C ALA A 75 -11.39 -1.27 -6.48
N GLU A 76 -11.93 -0.79 -5.37
CA GLU A 76 -12.73 0.44 -5.32
C GLU A 76 -11.90 1.68 -5.70
N LEU A 77 -10.68 1.80 -5.18
CA LEU A 77 -9.78 2.92 -5.48
C LEU A 77 -9.29 2.89 -6.92
N ILE A 78 -8.93 1.72 -7.45
CA ILE A 78 -8.43 1.54 -8.81
C ILE A 78 -9.56 1.79 -9.82
N GLY A 79 -10.75 1.24 -9.57
CA GLY A 79 -11.87 1.26 -10.49
C GLY A 79 -11.49 0.56 -11.80
N SER A 80 -11.81 1.19 -12.93
CA SER A 80 -11.48 0.67 -14.27
C SER A 80 -10.16 1.19 -14.83
N ARG A 81 -9.35 1.87 -14.02
CA ARG A 81 -8.10 2.49 -14.49
C ARG A 81 -7.08 1.40 -14.81
N PRO A 82 -6.44 1.42 -15.99
CA PRO A 82 -5.43 0.42 -16.34
C PRO A 82 -4.02 0.78 -15.82
N SER A 83 -3.80 2.03 -15.40
CA SER A 83 -2.49 2.54 -15.00
C SER A 83 -2.58 3.75 -14.06
N GLY A 84 -1.42 4.17 -13.54
CA GLY A 84 -1.27 5.33 -12.67
C GLY A 84 -1.41 4.99 -11.18
N PRO A 85 -1.42 6.01 -10.30
CA PRO A 85 -1.36 5.82 -8.86
C PRO A 85 -2.55 5.04 -8.32
N VAL A 86 -2.30 4.04 -7.47
CA VAL A 86 -3.37 3.34 -6.73
C VAL A 86 -4.07 4.32 -5.80
N PHE A 87 -3.30 4.98 -4.95
CA PHE A 87 -3.83 5.91 -3.95
C PHE A 87 -3.88 7.34 -4.50
N THR A 88 -5.08 7.80 -4.84
CA THR A 88 -5.32 9.15 -5.35
C THR A 88 -6.16 10.00 -4.40
N MET A 89 -5.84 11.29 -4.34
CA MET A 89 -6.65 12.35 -3.73
C MET A 89 -7.09 13.30 -4.83
N GLY A 90 -8.34 13.17 -5.29
CA GLY A 90 -8.79 13.82 -6.51
C GLY A 90 -8.01 13.28 -7.72
N THR A 91 -7.34 14.16 -8.46
CA THR A 91 -6.60 13.80 -9.69
C THR A 91 -5.11 13.52 -9.50
N ARG A 92 -4.61 13.59 -8.26
CA ARG A 92 -3.18 13.40 -7.96
C ARG A 92 -2.92 12.22 -7.03
N ARG A 93 -1.69 11.72 -7.02
CA ARG A 93 -1.20 10.77 -6.01
C ARG A 93 -1.38 11.36 -4.60
N LEU A 94 -1.83 10.51 -3.68
CA LEU A 94 -1.84 10.78 -2.24
C LEU A 94 -0.41 11.05 -1.77
N ARG A 95 -0.19 12.10 -0.98
CA ARG A 95 1.14 12.38 -0.41
C ARG A 95 1.29 11.64 0.91
N LYS A 96 2.51 11.17 1.19
CA LYS A 96 2.82 10.50 2.46
C LYS A 96 2.58 11.39 3.67
N GLU A 97 2.81 12.69 3.55
CA GLU A 97 2.58 13.66 4.62
C GLU A 97 1.10 13.73 4.99
N GLU A 98 0.21 13.59 4.01
CA GLU A 98 -1.24 13.61 4.24
C GLU A 98 -1.68 12.36 5.00
N ALA A 99 -1.22 11.18 4.56
CA ALA A 99 -1.51 9.92 5.24
C ALA A 99 -0.94 9.92 6.67
N ALA A 100 0.28 10.43 6.86
CA ALA A 100 0.94 10.49 8.16
C ALA A 100 0.29 11.52 9.11
N ALA A 101 -0.01 12.73 8.62
CA ALA A 101 -0.60 13.79 9.41
C ALA A 101 -2.00 13.41 9.89
N ARG A 102 -2.84 12.86 9.01
CA ARG A 102 -4.20 12.40 9.38
C ARG A 102 -4.16 11.28 10.41
N PHE A 103 -3.20 10.35 10.30
CA PHE A 103 -3.08 9.29 11.29
C PHE A 103 -2.71 9.84 12.67
N ARG A 104 -1.77 10.80 12.70
CA ARG A 104 -1.34 11.47 13.93
C ARG A 104 -2.44 12.31 14.56
N GLU A 105 -3.25 12.98 13.77
CA GLU A 105 -4.39 13.77 14.23
C GLU A 105 -5.41 12.91 14.99
N ILE A 106 -5.73 11.72 14.47
CA ILE A 106 -6.72 10.82 15.04
C ILE A 106 -6.18 10.05 16.25
N THR A 107 -4.95 9.53 16.14
CA THR A 107 -4.42 8.56 17.12
C THR A 107 -3.39 9.15 18.08
N GLY A 108 -2.89 10.37 17.81
CA GLY A 108 -1.73 10.95 18.49
C GLY A 108 -0.39 10.27 18.16
N LYS A 109 -0.37 9.27 17.28
CA LYS A 109 0.80 8.40 17.02
C LYS A 109 1.35 8.58 15.61
N SER A 110 2.61 8.17 15.44
CA SER A 110 3.23 8.09 14.12
C SER A 110 2.63 6.92 13.32
N VAL A 111 2.37 7.15 12.04
CA VAL A 111 1.92 6.11 11.08
C VAL A 111 2.89 4.92 11.00
N HIS A 112 4.17 5.12 11.32
CA HIS A 112 5.17 4.03 11.42
C HIS A 112 4.77 2.97 12.46
N ALA A 113 3.95 3.31 13.44
CA ALA A 113 3.49 2.37 14.46
C ALA A 113 2.59 1.27 13.89
N LEU A 114 1.99 1.45 12.70
CA LEU A 114 1.12 0.46 12.05
C LEU A 114 1.87 -0.83 11.68
N ARG A 115 3.15 -0.71 11.31
CA ARG A 115 4.00 -1.84 10.92
C ARG A 115 4.33 -2.80 12.06
N PHE A 116 4.13 -2.36 13.30
CA PHE A 116 4.47 -3.15 14.49
C PHE A 116 3.25 -3.84 15.13
N THR A 117 2.09 -3.74 14.50
CA THR A 117 0.82 -4.33 14.97
C THR A 117 0.85 -5.86 14.94
N ARG A 118 -0.07 -6.50 15.67
CA ARG A 118 -0.19 -7.97 15.69
C ARG A 118 -0.54 -8.53 14.31
N GLN A 119 -1.30 -7.78 13.52
CA GLN A 119 -1.75 -8.16 12.18
C GLN A 119 -0.60 -8.25 11.19
N ALA A 120 0.29 -7.26 11.17
CA ALA A 120 1.55 -7.31 10.41
C ALA A 120 2.39 -8.54 10.78
N ARG A 121 2.46 -8.90 12.07
CA ARG A 121 3.21 -10.08 12.53
C ARG A 121 2.58 -11.41 12.08
N ARG A 122 1.25 -11.49 12.03
CA ARG A 122 0.53 -12.68 11.53
C ARG A 122 0.78 -12.89 10.04
N HIS A 123 0.70 -11.83 9.24
CA HIS A 123 0.98 -11.91 7.81
C HIS A 123 2.44 -12.25 7.52
N ARG A 124 3.39 -11.75 8.34
CA ARG A 124 4.80 -12.15 8.25
C ARG A 124 5.02 -13.66 8.40
N GLY A 125 4.13 -14.37 9.10
CA GLY A 125 4.16 -15.83 9.25
C GLY A 125 3.68 -16.61 8.02
N ASN A 126 2.82 -16.00 7.19
CA ASN A 126 2.22 -16.65 6.01
C ASN A 126 2.88 -16.25 4.67
N ALA A 127 3.59 -15.13 4.62
CA ALA A 127 4.34 -14.72 3.44
C ALA A 127 5.54 -13.90 3.91
N ARG A 128 6.73 -14.52 3.89
CA ARG A 128 7.95 -13.73 3.88
C ARG A 128 7.99 -13.05 2.51
N PRO A 129 8.09 -11.72 2.41
CA PRO A 129 8.23 -11.07 1.11
C PRO A 129 9.45 -11.67 0.42
N GLN A 130 9.20 -12.34 -0.70
CA GLN A 130 10.26 -12.90 -1.52
C GLN A 130 10.71 -11.78 -2.44
N LEU A 131 11.99 -11.44 -2.38
CA LEU A 131 12.60 -10.60 -3.40
C LEU A 131 12.49 -11.37 -4.72
N VAL A 132 11.80 -10.79 -5.67
CA VAL A 132 11.62 -11.35 -7.01
C VAL A 132 12.36 -10.43 -7.95
N GLU A 133 13.27 -10.97 -8.75
CA GLU A 133 13.79 -10.24 -9.90
C GLU A 133 12.71 -10.21 -10.99
N ARG A 134 11.77 -9.26 -10.91
CA ARG A 134 10.97 -8.92 -12.09
C ARG A 134 11.84 -8.04 -12.98
N ALA A 135 12.10 -8.51 -14.20
CA ALA A 135 12.75 -7.70 -15.21
C ALA A 135 11.98 -6.38 -15.36
N ALA A 136 12.67 -5.24 -15.17
CA ALA A 136 12.08 -3.93 -15.37
C ALA A 136 11.41 -3.87 -16.75
N PRO A 137 10.25 -3.21 -16.90
CA PRO A 137 9.66 -3.05 -18.22
C PRO A 137 10.69 -2.38 -19.12
N VAL A 138 11.06 -3.09 -20.19
CA VAL A 138 11.94 -2.57 -21.24
C VAL A 138 11.30 -1.27 -21.70
N LYS A 139 11.94 -0.13 -21.40
CA LYS A 139 11.61 1.12 -22.08
C LYS A 139 11.86 0.86 -23.56
N GLU A 140 10.79 0.66 -24.31
CA GLU A 140 10.82 0.57 -25.76
C GLU A 140 11.50 1.83 -26.27
N ALA A 141 12.75 1.66 -26.69
CA ALA A 141 13.55 2.72 -27.26
C ALA A 141 12.89 3.10 -28.58
N ALA A 142 12.46 4.36 -28.69
CA ALA A 142 11.98 4.93 -29.93
C ALA A 142 13.02 4.71 -31.04
N GLU A 143 12.63 3.98 -32.08
CA GLU A 143 13.36 3.91 -33.34
C GLU A 143 13.46 5.31 -33.97
N PRO A 144 14.64 5.76 -34.40
CA PRO A 144 14.72 6.81 -35.42
C PRO A 144 14.63 6.17 -36.81
N ALA A 145 13.86 6.85 -37.68
CA ALA A 145 13.57 6.55 -39.07
C ALA A 145 14.81 6.49 -39.99
#